data_AF-A0A1C6JGN3-F1
#
_entry.id   AF-A0A1C6JGN3-F1
#
_cell.length_a   1.000
_cell.length_b   1.000
_cell.length_c   1.000
_cell.angle_alpha   90.00
_cell.angle_beta   90.00
_cell.angle_gamma   90.00
#
_symmetry.space_group_name_H-M   'P 1'
#
loop_
_entity.id
_entity.type
_entity.pdbx_description
1 polymer ?
#
loop_
_entity_poly.entity_id
_entity_poly.type
_entity_poly.pdbx_seq_one_letter_code
_entity_poly.pdbx_strand_id
1 'polypeptide(L)'
;MPKDLIALTCPQCGASLECDSTNMKIFCQYCGTPILIKDFITQRRIDNSDKIISYNNIINNAINNNDYETVHKYYEKICNIEASENNLLLLSISSYLTGKLDFNKEWLKNLYNFSLTEHEQILQMLIKGTKANMQKEIESAKRISNEKIRKEKIRNIDLNYNSIIYELYKEEKNLKPIKCKCKQMLTFDMKVCPKCGRLRSEIVKKKKRRDNIIATVLISLIVVFILMIIIAL
;
A
#
# COMPACT_ATOMS: atom_id res chain seq x y z
N MET A 1 41.72 -25.24 6.68
CA MET A 1 40.36 -24.74 6.41
C MET A 1 39.54 -24.96 7.67
N PRO A 2 38.85 -23.94 8.23
CA PRO A 2 37.98 -24.16 9.37
C PRO A 2 36.79 -25.03 8.95
N LYS A 3 36.47 -26.07 9.73
CA LYS A 3 35.33 -26.96 9.50
C LYS A 3 34.07 -26.24 9.95
N ASP A 4 33.14 -25.98 9.03
CA ASP A 4 31.82 -25.46 9.37
C ASP A 4 31.02 -26.56 10.07
N LEU A 5 31.05 -26.54 11.40
CA LEU A 5 30.26 -27.44 12.25
C LEU A 5 28.81 -26.93 12.29
N ILE A 6 27.88 -27.79 11.86
CA ILE A 6 26.44 -27.51 11.90
C ILE A 6 25.86 -28.24 13.11
N ALA A 7 25.15 -27.51 13.96
CA ALA A 7 24.36 -28.09 15.03
C ALA A 7 23.02 -28.60 14.47
N LEU A 8 22.81 -29.91 14.52
CA LEU A 8 21.58 -30.59 14.10
C LEU A 8 20.87 -31.23 15.28
N THR A 9 19.56 -31.44 15.15
CA THR A 9 18.77 -32.16 16.15
C THR A 9 18.20 -33.41 15.47
N CYS A 10 18.38 -34.58 16.08
CA CYS A 10 17.85 -35.82 15.53
C CYS A 10 16.31 -35.75 15.51
N PRO A 11 15.65 -35.97 14.36
CA PRO A 11 14.19 -35.91 14.27
C PRO A 11 13.49 -37.06 15.02
N GLN A 12 14.20 -38.15 15.29
CA GLN A 12 13.62 -39.35 15.90
C GLN A 12 13.79 -39.41 17.42
N CYS A 13 14.85 -38.83 17.99
CA CYS A 13 15.10 -38.86 19.44
C CYS A 13 15.36 -37.49 20.07
N GLY A 14 15.42 -36.41 19.29
CA GLY A 14 15.65 -35.06 19.80
C GLY A 14 17.10 -34.76 20.23
N ALA A 15 18.03 -35.71 20.08
CA ALA A 15 19.42 -35.51 20.51
C ALA A 15 20.15 -34.47 19.65
N SER A 16 21.01 -33.67 20.27
CA SER A 16 21.89 -32.72 19.58
C SER A 16 23.02 -33.46 18.87
N LEU A 17 23.31 -33.07 17.64
CA LEU A 17 24.31 -33.67 16.76
C LEU A 17 25.23 -32.56 16.25
N GLU A 18 26.53 -32.81 16.30
CA GLU A 18 27.54 -31.97 15.66
C GLU A 18 27.99 -32.65 14.38
N CYS A 19 27.84 -31.98 13.24
CA CYS A 19 28.25 -32.54 11.96
C CYS A 19 29.06 -31.56 11.12
N ASP A 20 30.07 -32.10 10.44
CA ASP A 20 30.85 -31.40 9.42
C ASP A 20 29.99 -31.22 8.16
N SER A 21 29.95 -30.00 7.61
CA SER A 21 29.16 -29.61 6.43
C SER A 21 29.51 -30.39 5.16
N THR A 22 30.62 -31.14 5.15
CA THR A 22 31.07 -31.98 4.03
C THR A 22 30.46 -33.37 3.96
N ASN A 23 29.87 -33.87 5.06
CA ASN A 23 29.28 -35.21 5.09
C ASN A 23 27.85 -35.18 4.56
N MET A 24 27.50 -36.05 3.59
CA MET A 24 26.13 -36.10 3.05
C MET A 24 25.16 -36.92 3.92
N LYS A 25 25.69 -37.79 4.78
CA LYS A 25 24.91 -38.70 5.63
C LYS A 25 25.64 -38.89 6.96
N ILE A 26 24.90 -38.76 8.07
CA ILE A 26 25.37 -39.10 9.41
C ILE A 26 24.40 -40.08 10.06
N PHE A 27 24.87 -40.86 11.02
CA PHE A 27 24.02 -41.69 11.86
C PHE A 27 23.91 -41.04 13.23
N CYS A 28 22.69 -40.96 13.76
CA CYS A 28 22.49 -40.50 15.13
C CYS A 28 23.18 -41.47 16.09
N GLN A 29 24.13 -40.98 16.90
CA GLN A 29 24.84 -41.80 17.88
C GLN A 29 23.93 -42.33 19.01
N TYR A 30 22.74 -41.73 19.16
CA TYR A 30 21.82 -42.05 20.25
C TYR A 30 20.76 -43.08 19.85
N CYS A 31 20.22 -43.01 18.63
CA CYS A 31 19.14 -43.92 18.19
C CYS A 31 19.43 -44.66 16.88
N GLY A 32 20.61 -44.46 16.28
CA GLY A 32 21.02 -45.12 15.04
C GLY A 32 20.33 -44.62 13.78
N THR A 33 19.43 -43.65 13.87
CA THR A 33 18.69 -43.12 12.72
C THR A 33 19.66 -42.52 11.68
N PRO A 34 19.62 -42.96 10.41
CA PRO A 34 20.36 -42.31 9.34
C PRO A 34 19.73 -40.95 9.02
N ILE A 35 20.57 -39.92 8.98
CA ILE A 35 20.19 -38.53 8.72
C ILE A 35 20.92 -38.07 7.46
N LEU A 36 20.16 -37.62 6.46
CA LEU A 36 20.72 -37.00 5.26
C LEU A 36 20.88 -35.49 5.52
N ILE A 37 22.12 -35.02 5.53
CA ILE A 37 22.43 -33.61 5.83
C ILE A 37 21.88 -32.68 4.75
N LYS A 38 21.76 -33.15 3.50
CA LYS A 38 21.16 -32.40 2.39
C LYS A 38 19.76 -31.88 2.72
N ASP A 39 18.94 -32.67 3.41
CA ASP A 39 17.56 -32.30 3.77
C ASP A 39 17.52 -31.22 4.86
N PHE A 40 18.54 -31.15 5.72
CA PHE A 40 18.67 -30.13 6.75
C PHE A 40 19.30 -28.84 6.23
N ILE A 41 20.23 -28.91 5.27
CA ILE A 41 20.78 -27.72 4.59
C ILE A 41 19.68 -27.00 3.80
N THR A 42 18.73 -27.73 3.18
CA THR A 42 17.59 -27.13 2.49
C THR A 42 16.49 -26.63 3.42
N GLN A 43 16.24 -27.28 4.56
CA GLN A 43 15.15 -26.88 5.46
C GLN A 43 15.54 -25.81 6.50
N ARG A 44 16.83 -25.66 6.85
CA ARG A 44 17.26 -24.75 7.93
C ARG A 44 17.81 -23.39 7.49
N ARG A 45 17.92 -23.06 6.18
CA ARG A 45 18.37 -21.73 5.70
C ARG A 45 17.83 -21.32 4.32
N ILE A 46 16.52 -21.38 4.07
CA ILE A 46 15.92 -20.34 3.21
C ILE A 46 15.26 -19.36 4.16
N ASP A 47 16.09 -18.59 4.87
CA ASP A 47 15.59 -17.33 5.39
C ASP A 47 15.23 -16.50 4.15
N ASN A 48 13.94 -16.46 3.82
CA ASN A 48 13.45 -15.66 2.71
C ASN A 48 13.54 -14.16 3.04
N SER A 49 13.98 -13.75 4.23
CA SER A 49 14.16 -12.34 4.59
C SER A 49 15.01 -11.61 3.55
N ASP A 50 16.19 -12.13 3.18
CA ASP A 50 17.07 -11.53 2.17
C ASP A 50 16.37 -11.41 0.80
N LYS A 51 15.56 -12.42 0.46
CA LYS A 51 14.80 -12.45 -0.79
C LYS A 51 13.66 -11.43 -0.78
N ILE A 52 12.95 -11.29 0.34
CA ILE A 52 11.90 -10.30 0.55
C ILE A 52 12.50 -8.89 0.54
N ILE A 53 13.64 -8.67 1.20
CA ILE A 53 14.38 -7.40 1.17
C ILE A 53 14.77 -7.04 -0.27
N SER A 54 15.31 -8.00 -1.02
CA SER A 54 15.64 -7.82 -2.44
C SER A 54 14.40 -7.45 -3.27
N TYR A 55 13.27 -8.12 -3.05
CA TYR A 55 12.00 -7.80 -3.73
C TYR A 55 11.48 -6.41 -3.36
N ASN A 56 11.53 -6.03 -2.08
CA ASN A 56 11.14 -4.70 -1.63
C ASN A 56 12.00 -3.59 -2.26
N ASN A 57 13.31 -3.81 -2.43
CA ASN A 57 14.19 -2.86 -3.11
C ASN A 57 13.79 -2.68 -4.59
N ILE A 58 13.44 -3.77 -5.28
CA ILE A 58 12.97 -3.71 -6.66
C ILE A 58 11.62 -2.98 -6.74
N ILE A 59 10.69 -3.29 -5.81
CA ILE A 59 9.39 -2.63 -5.70
C ILE A 59 9.58 -1.12 -5.51
N ASN A 60 10.42 -0.69 -4.58
CA ASN A 60 10.65 0.73 -4.32
C ASN A 60 11.21 1.47 -5.55
N ASN A 61 12.15 0.85 -6.27
CA ASN A 61 12.65 1.41 -7.52
C ASN A 61 11.54 1.49 -8.59
N ALA A 62 10.74 0.43 -8.74
CA ALA A 62 9.64 0.39 -9.67
C ALA A 62 8.55 1.43 -9.36
N ILE A 63 8.20 1.65 -8.08
CA ILE A 63 7.28 2.70 -7.64
C ILE A 63 7.78 4.08 -8.08
N ASN A 64 9.08 4.37 -7.88
CA ASN A 64 9.67 5.64 -8.28
C ASN A 64 9.55 5.87 -9.79
N ASN A 65 9.67 4.81 -10.58
CA ASN A 65 9.58 4.84 -12.04
C ASN A 65 8.15 4.67 -12.60
N ASN A 66 7.12 4.54 -11.75
CA ASN A 66 5.74 4.21 -12.15
C ASN A 66 5.57 2.87 -12.87
N ASP A 67 6.49 1.92 -12.66
CA ASP A 67 6.41 0.59 -13.24
C ASP A 67 5.55 -0.33 -12.36
N TYR A 68 4.23 -0.14 -12.44
CA TYR A 68 3.28 -0.88 -11.60
C TYR A 68 3.15 -2.36 -11.97
N GLU A 69 3.52 -2.76 -13.18
CA GLU A 69 3.59 -4.19 -13.55
C GLU A 69 4.71 -4.89 -12.80
N THR A 70 5.89 -4.26 -12.70
CA THR A 70 6.98 -4.79 -11.87
C THR A 70 6.57 -4.81 -10.39
N VAL A 71 5.94 -3.74 -9.88
CA VAL A 71 5.44 -3.71 -8.49
C VAL A 71 4.51 -4.89 -8.22
N HIS A 72 3.50 -5.10 -9.08
CA HIS A 72 2.56 -6.21 -8.97
C HIS A 72 3.26 -7.57 -9.00
N LYS A 73 4.12 -7.81 -9.99
CA LYS A 73 4.87 -9.06 -10.15
C LYS A 73 5.68 -9.42 -8.89
N TYR A 74 6.30 -8.43 -8.24
CA TYR A 74 7.09 -8.69 -7.04
C TYR A 74 6.25 -8.82 -5.78
N TYR A 75 5.09 -8.15 -5.68
CA TYR A 75 4.12 -8.45 -4.62
C TYR A 75 3.52 -9.86 -4.76
N GLU A 76 3.27 -10.36 -5.97
CA GLU A 76 2.87 -11.77 -6.17
C GLU A 76 3.94 -12.73 -5.63
N LYS A 77 5.22 -12.46 -5.94
CA LYS A 77 6.34 -13.26 -5.42
C LYS A 77 6.45 -13.20 -3.90
N ILE A 78 6.21 -12.05 -3.28
CA ILE A 78 6.18 -11.90 -1.82
C ILE A 78 5.01 -12.70 -1.24
N CYS A 79 3.80 -12.60 -1.80
CA CYS A 79 2.63 -13.35 -1.33
C CYS A 79 2.80 -14.86 -1.46
N ASN A 80 3.53 -15.34 -2.47
CA ASN A 80 3.88 -16.76 -2.61
C ASN A 80 4.85 -17.27 -1.53
N ILE A 81 5.56 -16.36 -0.85
CA ILE A 81 6.41 -16.67 0.30
C ILE A 81 5.62 -16.49 1.61
N GLU A 82 4.97 -15.34 1.75
CA GLU A 82 4.23 -14.94 2.95
C GLU A 82 2.98 -14.12 2.56
N ALA A 83 1.82 -14.75 2.60
CA ALA A 83 0.51 -14.14 2.30
C ALA A 83 -0.11 -13.48 3.54
N SER A 84 0.57 -12.50 4.15
CA SER A 84 0.00 -11.70 5.21
C SER A 84 -1.12 -10.78 4.70
N GLU A 85 -2.02 -10.33 5.58
CA GLU A 85 -3.10 -9.38 5.21
C GLU A 85 -2.55 -8.11 4.55
N ASN A 86 -1.43 -7.59 5.06
CA ASN A 86 -0.76 -6.42 4.50
C ASN A 86 -0.21 -6.70 3.08
N ASN A 87 0.44 -7.85 2.87
CA ASN A 87 0.96 -8.22 1.55
C ASN A 87 -0.16 -8.44 0.53
N LEU A 88 -1.27 -9.07 0.94
CA LEU A 88 -2.45 -9.26 0.11
C LEU A 88 -3.12 -7.93 -0.26
N LEU A 89 -3.14 -6.95 0.65
CA LEU A 89 -3.62 -5.60 0.35
C LEU A 89 -2.74 -4.92 -0.71
N LEU A 90 -1.42 -4.98 -0.55
CA LEU A 90 -0.47 -4.41 -1.51
C LEU A 90 -0.57 -5.08 -2.89
N LEU A 91 -0.78 -6.40 -2.93
CA LEU A 91 -1.07 -7.14 -4.15
C LEU A 91 -2.39 -6.68 -4.80
N SER A 92 -3.44 -6.48 -4.01
CA SER A 92 -4.74 -5.98 -4.51
C SER A 92 -4.61 -4.56 -5.09
N ILE A 93 -3.91 -3.67 -4.39
CA ILE A 93 -3.65 -2.31 -4.83
C ILE A 93 -2.87 -2.30 -6.15
N SER A 94 -1.77 -3.06 -6.23
CA SER A 94 -0.96 -3.14 -7.46
C SER A 94 -1.74 -3.77 -8.62
N SER A 95 -2.61 -4.76 -8.34
CA SER A 95 -3.52 -5.34 -9.34
C SER A 95 -4.45 -4.28 -9.93
N TYR A 96 -5.03 -3.41 -9.09
CA TYR A 96 -5.80 -2.26 -9.55
C TYR A 96 -4.97 -1.30 -10.41
N LEU A 97 -3.75 -0.98 -10.00
CA LEU A 97 -2.86 -0.10 -10.77
C LEU A 97 -2.49 -0.68 -12.14
N THR A 98 -2.48 -2.01 -12.28
CA THR A 98 -2.30 -2.70 -13.58
C THR A 98 -3.61 -2.93 -14.35
N GLY A 99 -4.76 -2.50 -13.83
CA GLY A 99 -6.07 -2.66 -14.46
C GLY A 99 -6.66 -4.07 -14.34
N LYS A 100 -6.12 -4.93 -13.46
CA LYS A 100 -6.61 -6.30 -13.22
C LYS A 100 -7.75 -6.35 -12.19
N LEU A 101 -7.90 -5.30 -11.37
CA LEU A 101 -8.95 -5.16 -10.38
C LEU A 101 -9.56 -3.77 -10.43
N ASP A 102 -10.80 -3.64 -9.97
CA ASP A 102 -11.43 -2.35 -9.72
C ASP A 102 -11.01 -1.77 -8.36
N PHE A 103 -11.07 -0.45 -8.24
CA PHE A 103 -10.77 0.23 -6.97
C PHE A 103 -11.76 -0.18 -5.87
N ASN A 104 -11.24 -0.58 -4.72
CA ASN A 104 -12.05 -0.87 -3.53
C ASN A 104 -11.75 0.13 -2.42
N LYS A 105 -12.77 0.93 -2.04
CA LYS A 105 -12.66 1.94 -0.98
C LYS A 105 -12.31 1.38 0.40
N GLU A 106 -12.58 0.10 0.68
CA GLU A 106 -12.27 -0.52 1.97
C GLU A 106 -10.75 -0.65 2.17
N TRP A 107 -9.96 -0.68 1.08
CA TRP A 107 -8.50 -0.65 1.15
C TRP A 107 -7.98 0.53 1.97
N LEU A 108 -8.62 1.70 1.87
CA LEU A 108 -8.22 2.90 2.61
C LEU A 108 -8.32 2.73 4.13
N LYS A 109 -9.25 1.91 4.62
CA LYS A 109 -9.33 1.58 6.04
C LYS A 109 -8.22 0.62 6.45
N ASN A 110 -7.89 -0.34 5.59
CA ASN A 110 -6.84 -1.34 5.85
C ASN A 110 -5.44 -0.72 5.81
N LEU A 111 -5.25 0.43 5.14
CA LEU A 111 -3.99 1.18 5.20
C LEU A 111 -3.61 1.65 6.62
N TYR A 112 -4.55 1.68 7.57
CA TYR A 112 -4.27 1.98 8.98
C TYR A 112 -3.50 0.87 9.71
N ASN A 113 -3.33 -0.31 9.08
CA ASN A 113 -2.49 -1.40 9.60
C ASN A 113 -1.00 -1.19 9.32
N PHE A 114 -0.64 -0.17 8.55
CA PHE A 114 0.74 0.19 8.22
C PHE A 114 1.22 1.34 9.11
N SER A 115 2.55 1.52 9.18
CA SER A 115 3.10 2.74 9.77
C SER A 115 2.63 3.98 9.00
N LEU A 116 2.65 5.15 9.63
CA LEU A 116 2.25 6.41 8.97
C LEU A 116 3.04 6.64 7.67
N THR A 117 4.35 6.41 7.70
CA THR A 117 5.23 6.59 6.53
C THR A 117 4.85 5.65 5.39
N GLU A 118 4.63 4.37 5.68
CA GLU A 118 4.22 3.38 4.67
C GLU A 118 2.82 3.70 4.13
N HIS A 119 1.87 4.07 4.99
CA HIS A 119 0.53 4.50 4.58
C HIS A 119 0.65 5.67 3.59
N GLU A 120 1.40 6.72 3.94
CA GLU A 120 1.61 7.87 3.06
C GLU A 120 2.21 7.45 1.72
N GLN A 121 3.23 6.59 1.70
CA GLN A 121 3.86 6.09 0.47
C GLN A 121 2.87 5.30 -0.40
N ILE A 122 2.10 4.38 0.19
CA ILE A 122 1.11 3.58 -0.52
C ILE A 122 0.01 4.49 -1.10
N LEU A 123 -0.43 5.49 -0.34
CA LEU A 123 -1.44 6.44 -0.77
C LEU A 123 -0.94 7.32 -1.93
N GLN A 124 0.32 7.79 -1.88
CA GLN A 124 0.92 8.51 -3.00
C GLN A 124 1.03 7.65 -4.24
N MET A 125 1.44 6.37 -4.10
CA MET A 125 1.47 5.41 -5.19
C MET A 125 0.08 5.24 -5.82
N LEU A 126 -0.96 5.06 -5.00
CA LEU A 126 -2.36 4.97 -5.46
C LEU A 126 -2.77 6.23 -6.23
N ILE A 127 -2.52 7.43 -5.70
CA ILE A 127 -2.89 8.70 -6.35
C ILE A 127 -2.19 8.83 -7.71
N LYS A 128 -0.87 8.62 -7.73
CA LYS A 128 -0.05 8.78 -8.93
C LYS A 128 -0.45 7.77 -10.01
N GLY A 129 -0.63 6.50 -9.64
CA GLY A 129 -1.03 5.44 -10.55
C GLY A 129 -2.47 5.60 -11.08
N THR A 130 -3.41 5.98 -10.21
CA THR A 130 -4.80 6.28 -10.61
C THR A 130 -4.85 7.38 -11.67
N LYS A 131 -4.09 8.46 -11.47
CA LYS A 131 -3.98 9.55 -12.46
C LYS A 131 -3.34 9.11 -13.77
N ALA A 132 -2.30 8.27 -13.71
CA ALA A 132 -1.66 7.74 -14.91
C ALA A 132 -2.62 6.86 -15.72
N ASN A 133 -3.41 6.01 -15.06
CA ASN A 133 -4.42 5.17 -15.71
C ASN A 133 -5.53 6.02 -16.35
N MET A 134 -6.04 7.03 -15.62
CA MET A 134 -6.98 8.01 -16.15
C MET A 134 -6.44 8.66 -17.42
N GLN A 135 -5.21 9.17 -17.39
CA GLN A 135 -4.60 9.82 -18.54
C GLN A 135 -4.48 8.87 -19.74
N LYS A 136 -4.03 7.63 -19.51
CA LYS A 136 -3.89 6.60 -20.54
C LYS A 136 -5.23 6.29 -21.22
N GLU A 137 -6.30 6.17 -20.44
CA GLU A 137 -7.64 5.95 -20.98
C GLU A 137 -8.18 7.15 -21.75
N ILE A 138 -7.94 8.37 -21.27
CA ILE A 138 -8.30 9.60 -21.98
C ILE A 138 -7.55 9.68 -23.33
N GLU A 139 -6.24 9.40 -23.35
CA GLU A 139 -5.46 9.40 -24.60
C GLU A 139 -5.95 8.34 -25.59
N SER A 140 -6.38 7.18 -25.11
CA SER A 140 -7.04 6.17 -25.94
C SER A 140 -8.38 6.68 -26.50
N ALA A 141 -9.22 7.26 -25.65
CA ALA A 141 -10.53 7.80 -26.05
C ALA A 141 -10.40 8.96 -27.05
N LYS A 142 -9.36 9.79 -26.96
CA LYS A 142 -9.09 10.88 -27.91
C LYS A 142 -8.93 10.42 -29.36
N ARG A 143 -8.54 9.15 -29.59
CA ARG A 143 -8.38 8.56 -30.93
C ARG A 143 -9.70 8.19 -31.60
N ILE A 144 -10.82 8.24 -30.89
CA ILE A 144 -12.15 7.97 -31.44
C ILE A 144 -12.54 9.10 -32.39
N SER A 145 -12.81 8.77 -33.65
CA SER A 145 -13.15 9.75 -34.71
C SER A 145 -14.50 10.42 -34.48
N ASN A 146 -15.51 9.65 -34.04
CA ASN A 146 -16.84 10.18 -33.77
C ASN A 146 -16.81 11.12 -32.54
N GLU A 147 -17.05 12.41 -32.77
CA GLU A 147 -16.95 13.44 -31.73
C GLU A 147 -17.90 13.21 -30.55
N LYS A 148 -19.15 12.82 -30.83
CA LYS A 148 -20.16 12.61 -29.78
C LYS A 148 -19.74 11.46 -28.87
N ILE A 149 -19.37 10.33 -29.46
CA ILE A 149 -18.90 9.14 -28.74
C ILE A 149 -17.61 9.46 -27.96
N ARG A 150 -16.67 10.18 -28.57
CA ARG A 150 -15.41 10.60 -27.92
C ARG A 150 -15.69 11.44 -26.68
N LYS A 151 -16.53 12.47 -26.78
CA LYS A 151 -16.87 13.36 -25.65
C LYS A 151 -17.57 12.60 -24.53
N GLU A 152 -18.50 11.72 -24.88
CA GLU A 152 -19.21 10.89 -23.90
C GLU A 152 -18.26 9.93 -23.18
N LYS A 153 -17.36 9.26 -23.91
CA LYS A 153 -16.37 8.35 -23.32
C LYS A 153 -15.42 9.08 -22.38
N ILE A 154 -14.89 10.24 -22.78
CA ILE A 154 -14.01 11.06 -21.92
C ILE A 154 -14.74 11.49 -20.65
N ARG A 155 -15.99 11.98 -20.78
CA ARG A 155 -16.80 12.37 -19.62
C ARG A 155 -17.01 11.22 -18.63
N ASN A 156 -17.25 10.01 -19.13
CA ASN A 156 -17.43 8.83 -18.28
C ASN A 156 -16.13 8.44 -17.56
N ILE A 157 -14.98 8.53 -18.24
CA ILE A 157 -13.66 8.33 -17.64
C ILE A 157 -13.44 9.37 -16.53
N ASP A 158 -13.66 10.65 -16.82
CA ASP A 158 -13.52 11.74 -15.85
C ASP A 158 -14.37 11.51 -14.61
N LEU A 159 -15.65 11.16 -14.77
CA LEU A 159 -16.55 10.91 -13.64
C LEU A 159 -16.07 9.75 -12.76
N ASN A 160 -15.62 8.65 -13.37
CA ASN A 160 -15.16 7.48 -12.65
C ASN A 160 -13.88 7.78 -11.84
N TYR A 161 -12.85 8.27 -12.52
CA TYR A 161 -11.54 8.50 -11.90
C TYR A 161 -11.54 9.66 -10.90
N ASN A 162 -12.24 10.75 -11.17
CA ASN A 162 -12.29 11.88 -10.23
C ASN A 162 -12.98 11.50 -8.91
N SER A 163 -13.96 10.60 -8.93
CA SER A 163 -14.58 10.06 -7.71
C SER A 163 -13.56 9.30 -6.85
N ILE A 164 -12.74 8.46 -7.47
CA ILE A 164 -11.67 7.70 -6.79
C ILE A 164 -10.61 8.66 -6.24
N ILE A 165 -10.09 9.56 -7.08
CA ILE A 165 -9.08 10.55 -6.72
C ILE A 165 -9.55 11.43 -5.54
N TYR A 166 -10.83 11.79 -5.51
CA TYR A 166 -11.42 12.53 -4.39
C TYR A 166 -11.31 11.77 -3.07
N GLU A 167 -11.64 10.47 -3.06
CA GLU A 167 -11.54 9.65 -1.86
C GLU A 167 -10.08 9.48 -1.41
N LEU A 168 -9.13 9.32 -2.34
CA LEU A 168 -7.71 9.25 -2.04
C LEU A 168 -7.18 10.56 -1.41
N TYR A 169 -7.54 11.73 -1.96
CA TYR A 169 -7.13 13.02 -1.42
C TYR A 169 -7.77 13.33 -0.07
N LYS A 170 -9.01 12.89 0.13
CA LYS A 170 -9.69 12.98 1.41
C LYS A 170 -8.95 12.16 2.47
N GLU A 171 -8.42 10.99 2.10
CA GLU A 171 -7.60 10.18 3.01
C GLU A 171 -6.26 10.85 3.31
N GLU A 172 -5.58 11.39 2.30
CA GLU A 172 -4.31 12.12 2.49
C GLU A 172 -4.48 13.29 3.47
N LYS A 173 -5.61 13.99 3.39
CA LYS A 173 -5.95 15.07 4.32
C LYS A 173 -6.19 14.57 5.76
N ASN A 174 -6.66 13.34 5.96
CA ASN A 174 -6.89 12.76 7.28
C ASN A 174 -5.59 12.44 8.01
N LEU A 175 -4.54 12.07 7.26
CA LEU A 175 -3.19 11.79 7.78
C LEU A 175 -2.53 13.03 8.39
N LYS A 176 -2.83 14.22 7.86
CA LYS A 176 -2.21 15.48 8.32
C LYS A 176 -2.50 15.75 9.81
N PRO A 177 -1.51 16.29 10.56
CA PRO A 177 -1.72 16.70 11.94
C PRO A 177 -2.89 17.68 12.07
N ILE A 178 -3.66 17.52 13.16
CA ILE A 178 -4.84 18.34 13.41
C ILE A 178 -4.75 19.06 14.75
N LYS A 179 -5.07 20.35 14.75
CA LYS A 179 -5.14 21.15 15.96
C LYS A 179 -6.47 20.94 16.68
N CYS A 180 -6.42 20.45 17.92
CA CYS A 180 -7.58 20.36 18.80
C CYS A 180 -8.04 21.74 19.28
N LYS A 181 -9.30 21.85 19.74
CA LYS A 181 -9.86 23.06 20.36
C LYS A 181 -9.04 23.55 21.57
N CYS A 182 -8.43 22.64 22.33
CA CYS A 182 -7.54 22.99 23.45
C CYS A 182 -6.12 23.45 23.02
N LYS A 183 -5.94 23.68 21.70
CA LYS A 183 -4.69 24.05 21.02
C LYS A 183 -3.64 22.94 20.90
N GLN A 184 -3.86 21.76 21.49
CA GLN A 184 -2.99 20.60 21.32
C GLN A 184 -2.97 20.13 19.86
N MET A 185 -1.78 19.90 19.31
CA MET A 185 -1.62 19.22 18.02
C MET A 185 -1.76 17.72 18.22
N LEU A 186 -2.58 17.08 17.39
CA LEU A 186 -2.72 15.63 17.33
C LEU A 186 -2.08 15.14 16.04
N THR A 187 -1.11 14.26 16.18
CA THR A 187 -0.58 13.45 15.09
C THR A 187 -1.60 12.38 14.68
N PHE A 188 -1.33 11.64 13.61
CA PHE A 188 -2.24 10.65 13.05
C PHE A 188 -2.55 9.48 14.01
N ASP A 189 -1.53 9.01 14.71
CA ASP A 189 -1.56 7.88 15.66
C ASP A 189 -2.39 8.16 16.93
N MET A 190 -2.60 9.44 17.27
CA MET A 190 -3.33 9.83 18.47
C MET A 190 -4.85 9.67 18.30
N LYS A 191 -5.43 8.56 18.78
CA LYS A 191 -6.91 8.37 18.78
C LYS A 191 -7.65 9.39 19.65
N VAL A 192 -7.02 9.85 20.73
CA VAL A 192 -7.59 10.77 21.72
C VAL A 192 -6.63 11.93 21.96
N CYS A 193 -7.15 13.14 22.16
CA CYS A 193 -6.35 14.30 22.53
C CYS A 193 -5.81 14.12 23.96
N PRO A 194 -4.49 14.07 24.17
CA PRO A 194 -3.90 13.81 25.49
C PRO A 194 -4.20 14.92 26.50
N LYS A 195 -4.49 16.14 26.02
CA LYS A 195 -4.75 17.31 26.88
C LYS A 195 -6.21 17.45 27.33
N CYS A 196 -7.18 16.98 26.55
CA CYS A 196 -8.60 17.26 26.85
C CYS A 196 -9.56 16.08 26.61
N GLY A 197 -9.03 14.89 26.31
CA GLY A 197 -9.82 13.67 26.16
C GLY A 197 -10.71 13.59 24.92
N ARG A 198 -10.71 14.62 24.06
CA ARG A 198 -11.54 14.60 22.82
C ARG A 198 -11.04 13.57 21.82
N LEU A 199 -11.96 12.81 21.24
CA LEU A 199 -11.67 11.87 20.16
C LEU A 199 -11.17 12.61 18.91
N ARG A 200 -10.07 12.12 18.31
CA ARG A 200 -9.54 12.68 17.06
C ARG A 200 -10.57 12.61 15.92
N SER A 201 -11.33 11.52 15.85
CA SER A 201 -12.39 11.32 14.85
C SER A 201 -13.47 12.41 14.91
N GLU A 202 -13.84 12.88 16.11
CA GLU A 202 -14.78 13.99 16.28
C GLU A 202 -14.19 15.34 15.86
N ILE A 203 -12.90 15.55 16.16
CA ILE A 203 -12.19 16.77 15.77
C ILE A 203 -12.11 16.85 14.24
N VAL A 204 -11.79 15.73 13.57
CA VAL A 204 -11.79 15.61 12.10
C VAL A 204 -13.18 15.88 11.54
N LYS A 205 -14.25 15.25 12.07
CA LYS A 205 -15.63 15.47 11.64
C LYS A 205 -16.03 16.96 11.74
N LYS A 206 -15.70 17.62 12.86
CA LYS A 206 -15.98 19.05 13.06
C LYS A 206 -15.19 19.94 12.10
N LYS A 207 -13.91 19.63 11.86
CA LYS A 207 -13.08 20.34 10.88
C LYS A 207 -13.65 20.16 9.46
N LYS A 208 -14.00 18.94 9.07
CA LYS A 208 -14.62 18.64 7.77
C LYS A 208 -15.93 19.41 7.56
N ARG A 209 -16.81 19.45 8.58
CA ARG A 209 -18.04 20.24 8.51
C ARG A 209 -17.76 21.72 8.31
N ARG A 210 -16.76 22.27 9.00
CA ARG A 210 -16.35 23.67 8.84
C ARG A 210 -15.78 23.95 7.45
N ASP A 211 -14.86 23.11 6.97
CA ASP A 211 -14.25 23.25 5.65
C ASP A 211 -15.32 23.18 4.54
N ASN A 212 -16.32 22.29 4.67
CA ASN A 212 -17.45 22.22 3.75
C ASN A 212 -18.28 23.51 3.75
N ILE A 213 -18.59 24.07 4.93
CA ILE A 213 -19.33 25.34 5.03
C ILE A 213 -18.55 26.47 4.35
N ILE A 214 -17.24 26.58 4.62
CA ILE A 214 -16.38 27.59 3.99
C ILE A 214 -16.38 27.42 2.47
N ALA A 215 -16.23 26.19 1.97
CA ALA A 215 -16.27 25.92 0.54
C ALA A 215 -17.61 26.32 -0.10
N THR A 216 -18.74 26.00 0.54
CA THR A 216 -20.06 26.41 0.07
C THR A 216 -20.19 27.93 -0.02
N VAL A 217 -19.75 28.65 1.02
CA VAL A 217 -19.78 30.14 1.03
C VAL A 217 -18.91 30.72 -0.08
N LEU A 218 -17.70 30.19 -0.28
CA LEU A 218 -16.79 30.64 -1.34
C LEU A 218 -17.39 30.41 -2.73
N ILE A 219 -17.99 29.24 -2.98
CA ILE A 219 -18.67 28.95 -4.24
C ILE A 219 -19.83 29.92 -4.45
N SER A 220 -20.65 30.18 -3.43
CA SER A 220 -21.74 31.16 -3.52
C SER A 220 -21.23 32.56 -3.87
N LEU A 221 -20.13 33.01 -3.25
CA LEU A 221 -19.52 34.31 -3.56
C LEU A 221 -19.00 34.39 -5.00
N ILE A 222 -18.37 33.31 -5.49
CA ILE A 222 -17.88 33.22 -6.88
C ILE A 222 -19.06 33.30 -7.87
N VAL A 223 -20.16 32.57 -7.60
CA VAL A 223 -21.35 32.59 -8.46
C VAL A 223 -21.97 33.99 -8.51
N VAL A 224 -22.10 34.67 -7.36
CA VAL A 224 -22.58 36.06 -7.30
C VAL A 224 -21.67 36.99 -8.10
N PHE A 225 -20.35 36.86 -7.95
CA PHE A 225 -19.38 37.67 -8.67
C PHE A 225 -19.49 37.48 -10.20
N ILE A 226 -19.61 36.23 -10.67
CA ILE A 226 -19.80 35.91 -12.09
C ILE A 226 -21.12 36.53 -12.61
N LEU A 227 -22.21 36.43 -11.84
CA LEU A 227 -23.49 37.04 -12.21
C LEU A 227 -23.39 38.57 -12.33
N MET A 228 -22.66 39.23 -11.43
CA MET A 228 -22.45 40.68 -11.52
C MET A 228 -21.66 41.07 -12.77
N ILE A 229 -20.66 40.29 -13.17
CA ILE A 229 -19.91 40.53 -14.42
C ILE A 229 -20.82 40.37 -15.64
N ILE A 230 -21.67 39.34 -15.67
CA ILE A 230 -22.60 39.10 -16.78
C ILE A 230 -23.62 40.23 -16.91
N ILE A 231 -24.13 40.78 -15.80
CA ILE A 231 -25.09 41.90 -15.82
C ILE A 231 -24.42 43.21 -16.27
N ALA A 232 -23.11 43.35 -16.07
CA ALA A 232 -22.35 44.55 -16.43
C ALA A 232 -21.84 44.58 -17.88
N LEU A 233 -22.01 43.48 -18.65
CA LEU A 233 -21.67 43.34 -20.07
C LEU A 233 -22.90 43.49 -20.95
#